data_AF-A0A8J4Q0L0-F1
#
_entry.id   AF-A0A8J4Q0L0-F1
#
_cell.length_a   1.000
_cell.length_b   1.000
_cell.length_c   1.000
_cell.angle_alpha   90.00
_cell.angle_beta   90.00
_cell.angle_gamma   90.00
#
_symmetry.space_group_name_H-M   'P 1'
#
loop_
_entity.id
_entity.type
_entity.pdbx_description
1 polymer ?
#
loop_
_entity_poly.entity_id
_entity_poly.type
_entity_poly.pdbx_seq_one_letter_code
_entity_poly.pdbx_strand_id
1 'polypeptide(L)'
;MKALNVFLGFILLQACFSFINSQIAHGPGLDLGPIRTDLQNSETQIRNLKRYDYSFCKLYIRDNTTGFEAYTTFHPRVDEFTTLKIPMSNVSIMGNENVVIWMEIPGNKSTTSFYTYNATVDVPKSCTYENGTRLTVTECTDPAVATYNVTEYVMKQGNVTKYGNIVLPPKHVHDLGKNATVNYFTVVVQLANGAITDAVWDGDRINACKDCDQCIDGQCAAKYSDLGCDIGGGCQLKIFMAWAGLDRLKKPCISINKIPSNFAKYSSTSVSKLGLGLLSDFFYRINDNNNNPNRA
;
A
#
# COMPACT_ATOMS: atom_id res chain seq x y z
N MET A 1 -26.58 -7.35 -51.56
CA MET A 1 -25.24 -7.75 -51.05
C MET A 1 -24.64 -6.78 -50.03
N LYS A 2 -24.69 -5.45 -50.22
CA LYS A 2 -24.08 -4.48 -49.27
C LYS A 2 -24.70 -4.47 -47.85
N ALA A 3 -26.01 -4.69 -47.72
CA ALA A 3 -26.69 -4.68 -46.42
C ALA A 3 -26.31 -5.87 -45.52
N LEU A 4 -26.00 -7.04 -46.11
CA LEU A 4 -25.64 -8.25 -45.37
C LEU A 4 -24.28 -8.12 -44.68
N ASN A 5 -23.33 -7.44 -45.34
CA ASN A 5 -21.98 -7.22 -44.79
C ASN A 5 -21.99 -6.24 -43.61
N VAL A 6 -22.89 -5.25 -43.61
CA VAL A 6 -23.03 -4.30 -42.49
C VAL A 6 -23.64 -4.99 -41.27
N PHE A 7 -24.65 -5.84 -41.47
CA PHE A 7 -25.30 -6.57 -40.37
C PHE A 7 -24.37 -7.60 -39.73
N LEU A 8 -23.59 -8.33 -40.54
CA LEU A 8 -22.61 -9.30 -40.04
C LEU A 8 -21.49 -8.62 -39.23
N GLY A 9 -21.06 -7.42 -39.67
CA GLY A 9 -20.10 -6.61 -38.92
C GLY A 9 -20.61 -6.17 -37.55
N PHE A 10 -21.89 -5.84 -37.44
CA PHE A 10 -22.52 -5.44 -36.17
C PHE A 10 -22.63 -6.60 -35.17
N ILE A 11 -22.94 -7.81 -35.65
CA ILE A 11 -22.99 -9.02 -34.82
C ILE A 11 -21.59 -9.40 -34.33
N LEU A 12 -20.57 -9.33 -35.19
CA LEU A 12 -19.18 -9.58 -34.79
C LEU A 12 -18.70 -8.56 -33.76
N LEU A 13 -19.10 -7.29 -33.88
CA LEU A 13 -18.77 -6.25 -32.91
C LEU A 13 -19.43 -6.52 -31.55
N GLN A 14 -20.71 -6.87 -31.52
CA GLN A 14 -21.40 -7.24 -30.27
C GLN A 14 -20.83 -8.50 -29.64
N ALA A 15 -20.46 -9.50 -30.44
CA ALA A 15 -19.78 -10.70 -29.93
C ALA A 15 -18.43 -10.34 -29.31
N CYS A 16 -17.61 -9.49 -29.97
CA CYS A 16 -16.36 -9.00 -29.40
C CYS A 16 -16.57 -8.26 -28.08
N PHE A 17 -17.59 -7.41 -27.94
CA PHE A 17 -17.91 -6.75 -26.67
C PHE A 17 -18.41 -7.73 -25.59
N SER A 18 -19.05 -8.83 -25.98
CA SER A 18 -19.54 -9.86 -25.05
C SER A 18 -18.43 -10.80 -24.55
N PHE A 19 -17.37 -10.99 -25.35
CA PHE A 19 -16.19 -11.76 -24.97
C PHE A 19 -15.11 -10.93 -24.27
N ILE A 20 -15.22 -9.60 -24.26
CA ILE A 20 -14.57 -8.76 -23.25
C ILE A 20 -15.38 -8.91 -21.95
N ASN A 21 -15.45 -10.15 -21.44
CA ASN A 21 -15.68 -10.42 -20.04
C ASN A 21 -14.48 -9.84 -19.31
N SER A 22 -14.63 -8.57 -18.98
CA SER A 22 -13.66 -7.81 -18.24
C SER A 22 -13.28 -8.58 -17.00
N GLN A 23 -12.01 -8.97 -16.88
CA GLN A 23 -11.42 -9.46 -15.64
C GLN A 23 -11.58 -8.45 -14.47
N ILE A 24 -12.24 -7.31 -14.67
CA ILE A 24 -12.51 -6.26 -13.68
C ILE A 24 -13.69 -6.64 -12.76
N ALA A 25 -14.66 -7.45 -13.21
CA ALA A 25 -15.77 -7.87 -12.33
C ALA A 25 -15.41 -9.05 -11.40
N HIS A 26 -14.39 -9.83 -11.78
CA HIS A 26 -13.93 -11.02 -11.07
C HIS A 26 -12.40 -11.09 -10.98
N GLY A 27 -11.73 -9.94 -10.97
CA GLY A 27 -10.31 -9.88 -10.67
C GLY A 27 -10.08 -10.49 -9.28
N PRO A 28 -8.91 -11.10 -9.01
CA PRO A 28 -8.65 -11.66 -7.69
C PRO A 28 -8.97 -10.58 -6.66
N GLY A 29 -9.97 -10.87 -5.82
CA GLY A 29 -10.27 -10.05 -4.67
C GLY A 29 -8.95 -9.83 -3.97
N LEU A 30 -8.63 -8.57 -3.72
CA LEU A 30 -7.52 -8.21 -2.87
C LEU A 30 -7.59 -9.10 -1.63
N ASP A 31 -6.62 -10.01 -1.44
CA ASP A 31 -6.52 -10.89 -0.26
C ASP A 31 -6.05 -10.05 0.93
N LEU A 32 -6.86 -9.04 1.21
CA LEU A 32 -6.80 -8.20 2.38
C LEU A 32 -7.78 -8.87 3.32
N GLY A 33 -7.26 -9.38 4.44
CA GLY A 33 -8.08 -10.00 5.48
C GLY A 33 -9.32 -9.17 5.84
N PRO A 34 -10.31 -9.78 6.51
CA PRO A 34 -11.65 -9.21 6.66
C PRO A 34 -11.62 -7.74 7.12
N ILE A 35 -12.07 -6.84 6.24
CA ILE A 35 -12.23 -5.41 6.53
C ILE A 35 -13.42 -5.27 7.49
N ARG A 36 -13.16 -4.94 8.75
CA ARG A 36 -14.19 -4.66 9.75
C ARG A 36 -14.80 -3.28 9.51
N THR A 37 -16.08 -3.25 9.16
CA THR A 37 -16.86 -2.03 8.88
C THR A 37 -17.59 -1.48 10.12
N ASP A 38 -17.38 -2.06 11.31
CA ASP A 38 -18.22 -1.89 12.50
C ASP A 38 -17.75 -0.82 13.50
N LEU A 39 -16.64 -0.11 13.24
CA LEU A 39 -16.05 0.84 14.20
C LEU A 39 -15.91 2.26 13.62
N GLN A 40 -17.02 2.99 13.59
CA GLN A 40 -17.10 4.41 13.19
C GLN A 40 -17.22 5.40 14.37
N ASN A 41 -16.99 4.96 15.61
CA ASN A 41 -17.18 5.82 16.80
C ASN A 41 -15.85 6.09 17.51
N SER A 42 -15.13 7.13 17.07
CA SER A 42 -14.09 7.80 17.86
C SER A 42 -13.76 9.16 17.22
N GLU A 43 -13.77 10.20 18.04
CA GLU A 43 -13.88 11.64 17.74
C GLU A 43 -12.65 12.32 17.10
N THR A 44 -12.07 11.70 16.06
CA THR A 44 -11.37 12.48 15.04
C THR A 44 -12.10 12.23 13.74
N GLN A 45 -12.81 13.25 13.24
CA GLN A 45 -13.59 13.13 12.01
C GLN A 45 -12.66 12.81 10.83
N ILE A 46 -12.36 11.52 10.62
CA ILE A 46 -11.91 11.00 9.34
C ILE A 46 -13.09 11.26 8.42
N ARG A 47 -13.02 12.37 7.68
CA ARG A 47 -14.06 12.78 6.75
C ARG A 47 -14.34 11.59 5.85
N ASN A 48 -15.58 11.12 5.80
CA ASN A 48 -15.99 10.19 4.75
C ASN A 48 -15.81 10.92 3.41
N LEU A 49 -14.78 10.53 2.67
CA LEU A 49 -14.35 11.16 1.44
C LEU A 49 -15.29 10.77 0.28
N LYS A 50 -15.72 11.73 -0.52
CA LYS A 50 -16.29 11.45 -1.86
C LYS A 50 -15.20 11.56 -2.91
N ARG A 51 -15.45 10.97 -4.08
CA ARG A 51 -14.69 11.30 -5.30
C ARG A 51 -14.51 12.82 -5.44
N TYR A 52 -13.30 13.22 -5.82
CA TYR A 52 -12.83 14.61 -5.98
C TYR A 52 -12.61 15.42 -4.69
N ASP A 53 -12.87 14.86 -3.50
CA ASP A 53 -12.39 15.48 -2.26
C ASP A 53 -10.85 15.41 -2.20
N TYR A 54 -10.25 16.32 -1.44
CA TYR A 54 -8.82 16.26 -1.13
C TYR A 54 -8.60 15.43 0.12
N SER A 55 -7.68 14.48 0.03
CA SER A 55 -7.04 13.89 1.21
C SER A 55 -5.74 14.64 1.54
N PHE A 56 -5.06 14.20 2.58
CA PHE A 56 -3.76 14.70 3.01
C PHE A 56 -2.86 13.49 3.16
N CYS A 57 -1.61 13.54 2.71
CA CYS A 57 -0.63 12.48 2.93
C CYS A 57 0.73 13.12 3.20
N LYS A 58 1.57 12.43 3.99
CA LYS A 58 2.97 12.83 4.16
C LYS A 58 3.87 11.82 3.47
N LEU A 59 4.82 12.33 2.70
CA LEU A 59 5.97 11.58 2.24
C LEU A 59 7.15 11.92 3.15
N TYR A 60 7.78 10.89 3.68
CA TYR A 60 9.00 11.00 4.46
C TYR A 60 10.19 10.50 3.64
N ILE A 61 11.34 11.09 3.91
CA ILE A 61 12.65 10.73 3.36
C ILE A 61 13.61 10.69 4.52
N ARG A 62 14.41 9.63 4.61
CA ARG A 62 15.48 9.50 5.60
C ARG A 62 16.74 8.98 4.94
N ASP A 63 17.87 9.58 5.30
CA ASP A 63 19.19 9.03 5.06
C ASP A 63 19.65 8.28 6.31
N ASN A 64 19.81 6.96 6.19
CA ASN A 64 20.16 6.10 7.32
C ASN A 64 21.60 6.31 7.83
N THR A 65 22.49 6.88 7.02
CA THR A 65 23.89 7.12 7.38
C THR A 65 24.06 8.44 8.11
N THR A 66 23.44 9.51 7.60
CA THR A 66 23.55 10.85 8.22
C THR A 66 22.54 11.07 9.33
N GLY A 67 21.47 10.27 9.37
CA GLY A 67 20.33 10.47 10.27
C GLY A 67 19.43 11.64 9.85
N PHE A 68 19.68 12.25 8.67
CA PHE A 68 18.79 13.28 8.13
C PHE A 68 17.40 12.70 7.88
N GLU A 69 16.38 13.40 8.35
CA GLU A 69 14.98 13.06 8.13
C GLU A 69 14.21 14.32 7.73
N ALA A 70 13.42 14.22 6.66
CA ALA A 70 12.55 15.28 6.20
C ALA A 70 11.22 14.69 5.74
N TYR A 71 10.19 15.53 5.74
CA TYR A 71 8.91 15.15 5.18
C TYR A 71 8.30 16.29 4.38
N THR A 72 7.44 15.93 3.45
CA THR A 72 6.58 16.87 2.74
C THR A 72 5.14 16.40 2.80
N THR A 73 4.22 17.36 2.86
CA THR A 73 2.80 17.11 2.77
C THR A 73 2.34 17.29 1.34
N PHE A 74 1.46 16.41 0.87
CA PHE A 74 0.74 16.62 -0.38
C PHE A 74 -0.73 16.24 -0.24
N HIS A 75 -1.56 16.77 -1.14
CA HIS A 75 -3.02 16.67 -1.08
C HIS A 75 -3.57 15.96 -2.33
N PRO A 76 -3.59 14.61 -2.34
CA PRO A 76 -4.12 13.86 -3.46
C PRO A 76 -5.64 13.99 -3.54
N ARG A 77 -6.15 14.08 -4.77
CA ARG A 77 -7.61 14.04 -5.01
C ARG A 77 -8.10 12.61 -4.98
N VAL A 78 -9.21 12.40 -4.28
CA VAL A 78 -9.84 11.10 -4.10
C VAL A 78 -10.38 10.62 -5.43
N ASP A 79 -9.99 9.41 -5.79
CA ASP A 79 -10.35 8.75 -7.04
C ASP A 79 -9.86 9.48 -8.31
N GLU A 80 -8.81 10.29 -8.17
CA GLU A 80 -7.99 10.79 -9.27
C GLU A 80 -6.56 10.26 -9.13
N PHE A 81 -5.92 9.99 -10.27
CA PHE A 81 -4.53 9.57 -10.29
C PHE A 81 -3.63 10.77 -10.00
N THR A 82 -3.06 10.82 -8.80
CA THR A 82 -2.20 11.93 -8.37
C THR A 82 -0.72 11.53 -8.48
N THR A 83 0.13 12.45 -8.95
CA THR A 83 1.58 12.26 -9.00
C THR A 83 2.28 13.32 -8.16
N LEU A 84 3.08 12.89 -7.19
CA LEU A 84 4.09 13.71 -6.53
C LEU A 84 5.42 13.55 -7.28
N LYS A 85 6.00 14.65 -7.74
CA LYS A 85 7.31 14.66 -8.40
C LYS A 85 8.31 15.37 -7.52
N ILE A 86 9.47 14.77 -7.30
CA ILE A 86 10.56 15.38 -6.55
C ILE A 86 11.62 15.85 -7.55
N PRO A 87 11.64 17.15 -7.92
CA PRO A 87 12.62 17.65 -8.89
C PRO A 87 14.03 17.54 -8.32
N MET A 88 15.02 17.36 -9.20
CA MET A 88 16.45 17.27 -8.83
C MET A 88 16.75 16.19 -7.77
N SER A 89 15.98 15.11 -7.75
CA SER A 89 16.17 13.97 -6.85
C SER A 89 17.22 12.97 -7.35
N ASN A 90 17.77 13.17 -8.55
CA ASN A 90 18.69 12.25 -9.21
C ASN A 90 19.91 11.90 -8.33
N VAL A 91 20.65 12.90 -7.84
CA VAL A 91 21.89 12.65 -7.08
C VAL A 91 21.60 12.43 -5.59
N SER A 92 20.71 13.23 -5.00
CA SER A 92 20.50 13.25 -3.55
C SER A 92 19.68 12.09 -3.01
N ILE A 93 18.75 11.55 -3.82
CA ILE A 93 17.81 10.50 -3.42
C ILE A 93 18.02 9.26 -4.29
N MET A 94 17.98 9.41 -5.61
CA MET A 94 17.94 8.30 -6.56
C MET A 94 19.30 7.61 -6.78
N GLY A 95 20.40 8.27 -6.39
CA GLY A 95 21.76 7.74 -6.43
C GLY A 95 22.35 7.46 -5.04
N ASN A 96 21.56 7.57 -3.97
CA ASN A 96 22.02 7.33 -2.60
C ASN A 96 21.37 6.05 -2.05
N GLU A 97 22.17 5.00 -1.84
CA GLU A 97 21.69 3.71 -1.32
C GLU A 97 21.17 3.79 0.13
N ASN A 98 21.58 4.81 0.88
CA ASN A 98 21.19 4.97 2.27
C ASN A 98 19.84 5.67 2.43
N VAL A 99 19.26 6.18 1.33
CA VAL A 99 18.00 6.90 1.36
C VAL A 99 16.82 5.93 1.25
N VAL A 100 15.95 6.01 2.25
CA VAL A 100 14.66 5.34 2.27
C VAL A 100 13.53 6.35 2.26
N ILE A 101 12.40 5.95 1.67
CA ILE A 101 11.17 6.72 1.68
C ILE A 101 10.03 5.92 2.31
N TRP A 102 9.12 6.60 3.00
CA TRP A 102 7.87 6.01 3.45
C TRP A 102 6.74 7.01 3.42
N MET A 103 5.51 6.53 3.56
CA MET A 103 4.33 7.39 3.56
C MET A 103 3.45 7.20 4.77
N GLU A 104 2.86 8.29 5.22
CA GLU A 104 1.84 8.33 6.27
C GLU A 104 0.54 8.87 5.66
N ILE A 105 -0.53 8.09 5.83
CA ILE A 105 -1.85 8.37 5.26
C ILE A 105 -2.88 8.41 6.40
N PRO A 106 -3.73 9.44 6.48
CA PRO A 106 -4.75 9.56 7.51
C PRO A 106 -5.81 8.48 7.26
N GLY A 107 -5.79 7.44 8.08
CA GLY A 107 -6.71 6.33 7.98
C GLY A 107 -6.94 5.72 9.35
N ASN A 108 -7.93 4.83 9.45
CA ASN A 108 -8.27 4.17 10.70
C ASN A 108 -7.85 2.70 10.68
N LYS A 109 -6.55 2.43 10.49
CA LYS A 109 -6.07 1.04 10.48
C LYS A 109 -5.89 0.53 11.89
N SER A 110 -6.64 -0.50 12.25
CA SER A 110 -6.47 -1.21 13.51
C SER A 110 -5.14 -1.96 13.47
N THR A 111 -4.14 -1.48 14.22
CA THR A 111 -2.89 -2.22 14.42
C THR A 111 -2.97 -2.97 15.73
N THR A 112 -2.94 -4.30 15.65
CA THR A 112 -2.92 -5.17 16.84
C THR A 112 -1.47 -5.49 17.18
N SER A 113 -0.95 -4.94 18.27
CA SER A 113 0.39 -5.28 18.76
C SER A 113 0.29 -6.33 19.85
N PHE A 114 1.12 -7.37 19.74
CA PHE A 114 1.28 -8.39 20.78
C PHE A 114 2.44 -7.99 21.69
N TYR A 115 2.21 -7.99 23.00
CA TYR A 115 3.26 -7.77 23.98
C TYR A 115 3.15 -8.80 25.09
N THR A 116 4.30 -9.09 25.69
CA THR A 116 4.36 -9.98 26.85
C THR A 116 4.57 -9.13 28.08
N TYR A 117 3.79 -9.40 29.12
CA TYR A 117 3.92 -8.72 30.40
C TYR A 117 3.83 -9.71 31.55
N ASN A 118 4.48 -9.36 32.65
CA ASN A 118 4.40 -10.10 33.90
C ASN A 118 3.04 -9.81 34.55
N ALA A 119 2.23 -10.84 34.76
CA ALA A 119 0.94 -10.73 35.43
C ALA A 119 0.92 -11.55 36.71
N THR A 120 0.29 -11.01 37.75
CA THR A 120 -0.01 -11.74 38.99
C THR A 120 -1.18 -12.69 38.76
N VAL A 121 -1.08 -13.93 39.25
CA VAL A 121 -2.17 -14.92 39.18
C VAL A 121 -2.32 -15.58 40.54
N ASP A 122 -3.57 -15.69 41.03
CA ASP A 122 -3.87 -16.42 42.25
C ASP A 122 -3.82 -17.93 41.98
N VAL A 123 -2.94 -18.63 42.71
CA VAL A 123 -2.75 -20.07 42.56
C VAL A 123 -3.45 -20.80 43.71
N PRO A 124 -4.22 -21.88 43.44
CA PRO A 124 -4.80 -22.70 44.50
C PRO A 124 -3.71 -23.29 45.42
N LYS A 125 -3.91 -23.20 46.74
CA LYS A 125 -2.92 -23.53 47.80
C LYS A 125 -2.43 -25.00 47.79
N SER A 126 -3.03 -25.88 46.98
CA SER A 126 -2.78 -27.32 47.04
C SER A 126 -1.66 -27.81 46.12
N CYS A 127 -0.95 -26.92 45.42
CA CYS A 127 0.15 -27.32 44.55
C CYS A 127 1.46 -26.67 45.00
N THR A 128 2.49 -27.48 45.27
CA THR A 128 3.85 -27.03 45.57
C THR A 128 4.58 -26.65 44.28
N TYR A 129 5.23 -25.50 44.28
CA TYR A 129 6.04 -24.99 43.17
C TYR A 129 7.45 -24.76 43.65
N GLU A 130 8.43 -25.20 42.87
CA GLU A 130 9.84 -24.92 43.10
C GLU A 130 10.37 -24.16 41.86
N ASN A 131 10.94 -22.97 42.08
CA ASN A 131 11.43 -22.06 41.03
C ASN A 131 10.43 -21.76 39.89
N GLY A 132 9.13 -21.62 40.19
CA GLY A 132 8.11 -21.29 39.18
C GLY A 132 7.70 -22.47 38.29
N THR A 133 8.15 -23.69 38.61
CA THR A 133 7.74 -24.94 37.95
C THR A 133 6.85 -25.75 38.88
N ARG A 134 5.71 -26.23 38.36
CA ARG A 134 4.76 -27.06 39.09
C ARG A 134 5.39 -28.43 39.41
N LEU A 135 5.56 -28.75 40.69
CA LEU A 135 5.91 -30.10 41.11
C LEU A 135 4.68 -31.01 40.94
N THR A 136 4.90 -32.26 40.57
CA THR A 136 3.92 -33.23 40.04
C THR A 136 2.58 -33.37 40.79
N VAL A 137 1.54 -33.71 40.03
CA VAL A 137 0.09 -33.53 40.24
C VAL A 137 -0.57 -34.41 41.33
N THR A 138 0.17 -35.13 42.17
CA THR A 138 -0.43 -36.16 43.03
C THR A 138 -1.09 -35.67 44.32
N GLU A 139 -0.99 -34.39 44.69
CA GLU A 139 -1.46 -33.90 46.01
C GLU A 139 -2.41 -32.68 45.98
N CYS A 140 -2.98 -32.31 44.83
CA CYS A 140 -3.87 -31.13 44.76
C CYS A 140 -5.36 -31.45 45.05
N THR A 141 -5.68 -32.22 46.10
CA THR A 141 -7.07 -32.59 46.47
C THR A 141 -7.39 -32.20 47.93
N ASP A 142 -7.67 -30.92 48.19
CA ASP A 142 -8.33 -30.54 49.43
C ASP A 142 -9.34 -29.40 49.17
N PRO A 143 -10.66 -29.62 49.34
CA PRO A 143 -11.70 -28.66 48.96
C PRO A 143 -11.95 -27.54 49.99
N ALA A 144 -11.19 -27.46 51.08
CA ALA A 144 -11.44 -26.51 52.17
C ALA A 144 -10.19 -25.66 52.47
N VAL A 145 -9.84 -24.71 51.58
CA VAL A 145 -8.62 -23.94 51.79
C VAL A 145 -8.78 -22.45 51.47
N ALA A 146 -8.58 -21.65 52.51
CA ALA A 146 -8.38 -20.21 52.46
C ALA A 146 -7.39 -19.82 51.35
N THR A 147 -7.82 -18.91 50.47
CA THR A 147 -6.98 -18.29 49.45
C THR A 147 -5.87 -17.48 50.11
N TYR A 148 -4.61 -17.80 49.82
CA TYR A 148 -3.48 -16.92 50.09
C TYR A 148 -3.02 -16.34 48.76
N ASN A 149 -2.83 -15.03 48.70
CA ASN A 149 -2.39 -14.33 47.50
C ASN A 149 -0.90 -14.65 47.27
N VAL A 150 -0.61 -15.74 46.56
CA VAL A 150 0.74 -16.02 46.06
C VAL A 150 0.88 -15.29 44.74
N THR A 151 1.72 -14.25 44.73
CA THR A 151 1.99 -13.46 43.53
C THR A 151 2.93 -14.23 42.61
N GLU A 152 2.42 -15.01 41.65
CA GLU A 152 3.24 -15.61 40.60
C GLU A 152 3.38 -14.65 39.41
N TYR A 153 4.59 -14.50 38.88
CA TYR A 153 4.83 -13.75 37.64
C TYR A 153 4.65 -14.66 36.44
N VAL A 154 3.47 -14.64 35.83
CA VAL A 154 3.18 -15.40 34.62
C VAL A 154 3.35 -14.49 33.40
N MET A 155 4.06 -14.96 32.39
CA MET A 155 4.15 -14.29 31.09
C MET A 155 2.80 -14.39 30.38
N LYS A 156 2.03 -13.29 30.35
CA LYS A 156 0.78 -13.21 29.60
C LYS A 156 0.98 -12.45 28.29
N GLN A 157 0.34 -12.93 27.24
CA GLN A 157 0.20 -12.18 26.00
C GLN A 157 -1.00 -11.23 26.11
N GLY A 158 -0.75 -9.94 25.91
CA GLY A 158 -1.79 -8.93 25.72
C GLY A 158 -1.86 -8.52 24.26
N ASN A 159 -3.05 -8.08 23.81
CA ASN A 159 -3.20 -7.38 22.55
C ASN A 159 -3.70 -5.95 22.81
N VAL A 160 -3.11 -4.98 22.14
CA VAL A 160 -3.62 -3.60 22.12
C VAL A 160 -3.88 -3.24 20.67
N THR A 161 -5.14 -2.89 20.39
CA THR A 161 -5.55 -2.34 19.11
C THR A 161 -5.43 -0.83 19.17
N LYS A 162 -4.49 -0.26 18.42
CA LYS A 162 -4.40 1.18 18.22
C LYS A 162 -4.98 1.56 16.87
N TYR A 163 -5.67 2.70 16.88
CA TYR A 163 -6.19 3.39 15.72
C TYR A 163 -5.29 4.59 15.45
N GLY A 164 -4.83 4.74 14.22
CA GLY A 164 -3.95 5.82 13.84
C GLY A 164 -3.63 5.79 12.36
N ASN A 165 -2.83 6.78 11.94
CA ASN A 165 -2.42 6.93 10.55
C ASN A 165 -1.78 5.64 10.03
N ILE A 166 -2.08 5.32 8.78
CA ILE A 166 -1.48 4.20 8.07
C ILE A 166 -0.07 4.62 7.69
N VAL A 167 0.92 3.98 8.30
CA VAL A 167 2.34 4.15 7.97
C VAL A 167 2.76 2.98 7.08
N LEU A 168 3.16 3.30 5.85
CA LEU A 168 3.71 2.30 4.94
C LEU A 168 5.16 1.97 5.34
N PRO A 169 5.62 0.72 5.12
CA PRO A 169 7.00 0.37 5.42
C PRO A 169 7.98 1.18 4.56
N PRO A 170 9.16 1.52 5.08
CA PRO A 170 10.20 2.18 4.30
C PRO A 170 10.66 1.36 3.10
N LYS A 171 11.02 2.05 2.02
CA LYS A 171 11.54 1.47 0.78
C LYS A 171 12.82 2.17 0.34
N HIS A 172 13.82 1.41 -0.08
CA HIS A 172 15.03 1.94 -0.71
C HIS A 172 14.72 2.43 -2.12
N VAL A 173 15.33 3.55 -2.49
CA VAL A 173 15.22 4.11 -3.83
C VAL A 173 16.33 3.57 -4.75
N HIS A 174 17.50 3.27 -4.20
CA HIS A 174 18.68 2.84 -4.93
C HIS A 174 19.35 1.62 -4.27
N ASP A 175 19.93 0.75 -5.08
CA ASP A 175 20.75 -0.40 -4.67
C ASP A 175 22.09 -0.31 -5.42
N LEU A 176 23.16 0.00 -4.69
CA LEU A 176 24.49 0.18 -5.26
C LEU A 176 25.06 -1.14 -5.82
N GLY A 177 24.79 -2.26 -5.14
CA GLY A 177 25.26 -3.58 -5.55
C GLY A 177 24.68 -4.01 -6.91
N LYS A 178 23.44 -3.60 -7.20
CA LYS A 178 22.78 -3.83 -8.49
C LYS A 178 22.92 -2.68 -9.48
N ASN A 179 23.46 -1.54 -9.04
CA ASN A 179 23.42 -0.26 -9.75
C ASN A 179 22.02 0.05 -10.32
N ALA A 180 21.00 -0.17 -9.49
CA ALA A 180 19.60 -0.10 -9.89
C ALA A 180 18.83 0.90 -9.04
N THR A 181 17.81 1.53 -9.62
CA THR A 181 17.01 2.57 -8.97
C THR A 181 15.54 2.40 -9.28
N VAL A 182 14.71 2.60 -8.26
CA VAL A 182 13.26 2.70 -8.37
C VAL A 182 12.91 4.14 -8.74
N ASN A 183 12.56 4.37 -10.01
CA ASN A 183 12.22 5.71 -10.52
C ASN A 183 10.82 6.15 -10.08
N TYR A 184 9.95 5.20 -9.74
CA TYR A 184 8.61 5.54 -9.32
C TYR A 184 8.01 4.49 -8.38
N PHE A 185 7.17 4.96 -7.47
CA PHE A 185 6.44 4.14 -6.50
C PHE A 185 4.94 4.36 -6.69
N THR A 186 4.12 3.33 -6.47
CA THR A 186 2.66 3.48 -6.41
C THR A 186 2.16 3.09 -5.03
N VAL A 187 1.34 3.97 -4.46
CA VAL A 187 0.53 3.66 -3.30
C VAL A 187 -0.89 3.39 -3.73
N VAL A 188 -1.44 2.27 -3.25
CA VAL A 188 -2.87 2.00 -3.35
C VAL A 188 -3.52 2.27 -2.01
N VAL A 189 -4.48 3.19 -2.00
CA VAL A 189 -5.28 3.54 -0.83
C VAL A 189 -6.66 2.88 -0.95
N GLN A 190 -7.06 2.14 0.08
CA GLN A 190 -8.34 1.44 0.14
C GLN A 190 -9.38 2.30 0.86
N LEU A 191 -10.52 2.50 0.21
CA LEU A 191 -11.70 3.15 0.77
C LEU A 191 -12.81 2.15 1.06
N ALA A 192 -13.44 2.29 2.23
CA ALA A 192 -14.68 1.64 2.58
C ALA A 192 -15.73 2.71 2.91
N ASN A 193 -16.66 2.93 1.99
CA ASN A 193 -17.69 3.98 2.10
C ASN A 193 -17.11 5.37 2.42
N GLY A 194 -15.98 5.71 1.76
CA GLY A 194 -15.30 6.98 1.92
C GLY A 194 -14.33 7.07 3.10
N ALA A 195 -14.29 6.07 3.99
CA ALA A 195 -13.27 6.00 5.03
C ALA A 195 -12.00 5.33 4.49
N ILE A 196 -10.83 5.90 4.76
CA ILE A 196 -9.55 5.26 4.45
C ILE A 196 -9.31 4.13 5.47
N THR A 197 -9.36 2.90 5.00
CA THR A 197 -9.23 1.70 5.85
C THR A 197 -7.86 1.06 5.76
N ASP A 198 -7.19 1.18 4.61
CA ASP A 198 -5.87 0.61 4.41
C ASP A 198 -5.09 1.35 3.31
N ALA A 199 -3.79 1.13 3.28
CA ALA A 199 -2.93 1.52 2.18
C ALA A 199 -1.71 0.60 2.11
N VAL A 200 -1.18 0.43 0.90
CA VAL A 200 -0.06 -0.47 0.63
C VAL A 200 0.74 0.01 -0.57
N TRP A 201 2.03 -0.30 -0.61
CA TRP A 201 2.82 -0.17 -1.83
C TRP A 201 2.34 -1.18 -2.86
N ASP A 202 2.12 -0.77 -4.11
CA ASP A 202 1.63 -1.66 -5.15
C ASP A 202 2.54 -2.89 -5.34
N GLY A 203 3.86 -2.70 -5.26
CA GLY A 203 4.83 -3.79 -5.35
C GLY A 203 4.77 -4.82 -4.20
N ASP A 204 4.12 -4.50 -3.08
CA ASP A 204 3.94 -5.43 -1.97
C ASP A 204 2.65 -6.27 -2.11
N ARG A 205 1.71 -5.85 -2.97
CA ARG A 205 0.44 -6.58 -3.20
C ARG A 205 0.57 -7.76 -4.14
N ILE A 206 1.37 -7.56 -5.19
CA ILE A 206 1.59 -8.54 -6.24
C ILE A 206 3.06 -8.93 -6.16
N ASN A 207 3.44 -10.13 -6.62
CA ASN A 207 4.85 -10.47 -6.77
C ASN A 207 5.45 -9.65 -7.94
N ALA A 208 5.56 -8.33 -7.75
CA ALA A 208 5.85 -7.35 -8.79
C ALA A 208 7.20 -7.62 -9.43
N CYS A 209 8.15 -8.13 -8.64
CA CYS A 209 9.50 -8.41 -9.07
C CYS A 209 9.67 -9.62 -9.99
N LYS A 210 8.62 -10.40 -10.26
CA LYS A 210 8.71 -11.60 -11.13
C LYS A 210 9.12 -11.26 -12.56
N ASP A 211 8.64 -10.13 -13.10
CA ASP A 211 8.83 -9.72 -14.50
C ASP A 211 9.72 -8.47 -14.62
N CYS A 212 10.59 -8.22 -13.64
CA CYS A 212 11.42 -7.02 -13.57
C CYS A 212 12.89 -7.33 -13.81
N ASP A 213 13.55 -6.48 -14.60
CA ASP A 213 14.99 -6.55 -14.83
C ASP A 213 15.78 -6.50 -13.50
N GLN A 214 15.32 -5.67 -12.56
CA GLN A 214 15.88 -5.54 -11.21
C GLN A 214 14.76 -5.34 -10.18
N CYS A 215 15.03 -5.72 -8.93
CA CYS A 215 14.09 -5.61 -7.81
C CYS A 215 14.78 -5.06 -6.56
N ILE A 216 14.12 -4.08 -5.94
CA ILE A 216 14.53 -3.43 -4.70
C ILE A 216 13.28 -3.37 -3.80
N ASP A 217 13.31 -4.03 -2.65
CA ASP A 217 12.21 -4.06 -1.66
C ASP A 217 10.81 -4.37 -2.22
N GLY A 218 10.71 -5.33 -3.15
CA GLY A 218 9.45 -5.68 -3.80
C GLY A 218 9.01 -4.66 -4.86
N GLN A 219 9.80 -3.63 -5.12
CA GLN A 219 9.57 -2.64 -6.18
C GLN A 219 10.50 -2.91 -7.35
N CYS A 220 9.99 -2.67 -8.55
CA CYS A 220 10.77 -2.88 -9.76
C CYS A 220 11.68 -1.68 -10.03
N ALA A 221 12.90 -1.99 -10.43
CA ALA A 221 13.97 -1.03 -10.64
C ALA A 221 14.55 -1.17 -12.06
N ALA A 222 15.16 -0.09 -12.53
CA ALA A 222 15.99 -0.08 -13.74
C ALA A 222 17.42 0.32 -13.37
N LYS A 223 18.37 0.00 -14.24
CA LYS A 223 19.74 0.47 -14.07
C LYS A 223 19.78 1.99 -14.07
N TYR A 224 20.61 2.57 -13.20
CA TYR A 224 20.72 4.03 -13.06
C TYR A 224 21.07 4.73 -14.38
N SER A 225 21.97 4.13 -15.17
CA SER A 225 22.36 4.61 -16.51
C SER A 225 21.23 4.54 -17.54
N ASP A 226 20.37 3.53 -17.45
CA ASP A 226 19.30 3.29 -18.44
C ASP A 226 18.15 4.31 -18.33
N LEU A 227 18.11 5.02 -17.21
CA LEU A 227 17.18 6.10 -16.90
C LEU A 227 17.72 7.48 -17.30
N GLY A 228 18.98 7.58 -17.73
CA GLY A 228 19.64 8.86 -18.03
C GLY A 228 19.76 9.76 -16.81
N CYS A 229 19.87 9.18 -15.61
CA CYS A 229 19.97 9.93 -14.35
C CYS A 229 21.22 10.81 -14.24
N ASP A 230 22.23 10.50 -15.06
CA ASP A 230 23.55 11.10 -15.19
C ASP A 230 23.62 12.26 -16.21
N ILE A 231 22.56 12.52 -16.99
CA ILE A 231 22.57 13.52 -18.07
C ILE A 231 21.45 14.58 -17.87
N GLY A 232 21.82 15.87 -17.82
CA GLY A 232 20.88 17.00 -17.78
C GLY A 232 20.01 17.00 -16.51
N GLY A 233 18.79 17.57 -16.56
CA GLY A 233 17.85 17.66 -15.44
C GLY A 233 17.37 16.33 -14.81
N GLY A 234 18.05 15.22 -15.15
CA GLY A 234 18.06 13.95 -14.45
C GLY A 234 16.75 13.17 -14.50
N CYS A 235 16.83 11.92 -14.07
CA CYS A 235 15.67 11.16 -13.65
C CYS A 235 15.09 11.78 -12.36
N GLN A 236 13.79 11.61 -12.13
CA GLN A 236 13.10 12.21 -10.99
C GLN A 236 12.23 11.17 -10.32
N LEU A 237 12.33 11.06 -9.00
CA LEU A 237 11.48 10.20 -8.21
C LEU A 237 10.02 10.66 -8.33
N LYS A 238 9.15 9.73 -8.73
CA LYS A 238 7.71 9.95 -8.85
C LYS A 238 6.95 9.04 -7.89
N ILE A 239 5.98 9.58 -7.18
CA ILE A 239 5.08 8.78 -6.36
C ILE A 239 3.68 8.96 -6.90
N PHE A 240 3.10 7.84 -7.31
CA PHE A 240 1.74 7.75 -7.79
C PHE A 240 0.83 7.29 -6.66
N MET A 241 -0.37 7.86 -6.62
CA MET A 241 -1.41 7.43 -5.71
C MET A 241 -2.67 7.06 -6.47
N ALA A 242 -3.23 5.91 -6.13
CA ALA A 242 -4.50 5.44 -6.63
C ALA A 242 -5.42 4.98 -5.51
N TRP A 243 -6.71 5.04 -5.79
CA TRP A 243 -7.78 4.75 -4.85
C TRP A 243 -8.56 3.53 -5.31
N ALA A 244 -8.78 2.60 -4.39
CA ALA A 244 -9.58 1.39 -4.58
C ALA A 244 -10.74 1.36 -3.59
N GLY A 245 -11.78 0.57 -3.88
CA GLY A 245 -12.95 0.41 -3.02
C GLY A 245 -14.10 1.37 -3.34
N LEU A 246 -14.82 1.80 -2.30
CA LEU A 246 -16.05 2.59 -2.44
C LEU A 246 -15.90 3.95 -1.73
N ASP A 247 -16.30 5.03 -2.40
CA ASP A 247 -16.37 6.36 -1.80
C ASP A 247 -17.60 6.52 -0.88
N ARG A 248 -17.78 7.68 -0.23
CA ARG A 248 -18.92 7.92 0.69
C ARG A 248 -20.29 7.84 0.02
N LEU A 249 -20.36 7.97 -1.30
CA LEU A 249 -21.58 7.85 -2.09
C LEU A 249 -21.77 6.42 -2.62
N LYS A 250 -20.97 5.46 -2.12
CA LYS A 250 -20.94 4.05 -2.55
C LYS A 250 -20.59 3.89 -4.02
N LYS A 251 -19.91 4.87 -4.62
CA LYS A 251 -19.42 4.75 -6.00
C LYS A 251 -18.06 4.05 -5.99
N PRO A 252 -17.84 3.07 -6.88
CA PRO A 252 -16.54 2.41 -6.96
C PRO A 252 -15.47 3.37 -7.47
N CYS A 253 -14.30 3.34 -6.84
CA CYS A 253 -13.14 4.08 -7.29
C CYS A 253 -12.63 3.52 -8.62
N ILE A 254 -12.32 4.41 -9.56
CA ILE A 254 -11.83 4.12 -10.91
C ILE A 254 -10.32 4.37 -11.08
N SER A 255 -9.70 5.15 -10.21
CA SER A 255 -8.28 5.50 -10.31
C SER A 255 -7.36 4.29 -10.17
N ILE A 256 -7.78 3.24 -9.45
CA ILE A 256 -7.05 1.96 -9.42
C ILE A 256 -6.91 1.34 -10.81
N ASN A 257 -7.87 1.54 -11.72
CA ASN A 257 -7.78 1.02 -13.09
C ASN A 257 -6.91 1.87 -14.01
N LYS A 258 -6.52 3.08 -13.54
CA LYS A 258 -5.62 3.98 -14.24
C LYS A 258 -4.18 3.83 -13.77
N ILE A 259 -3.92 3.04 -12.72
CA ILE A 259 -2.54 2.69 -12.40
C ILE A 259 -1.96 2.00 -13.64
N PRO A 260 -0.69 2.24 -13.97
CA PRO A 260 0.01 1.44 -14.95
C PRO A 260 0.03 -0.01 -14.44
N SER A 261 -0.99 -0.82 -14.77
CA SER A 261 -1.02 -2.23 -14.41
C SER A 261 0.12 -2.91 -15.15
N ASN A 262 0.90 -3.74 -14.46
CA ASN A 262 2.29 -4.08 -14.81
C ASN A 262 3.25 -2.94 -14.51
N PHE A 263 3.26 -2.46 -13.27
CA PHE A 263 4.35 -1.64 -12.74
C PHE A 263 5.71 -2.21 -13.16
N ALA A 264 5.81 -3.55 -13.21
CA ALA A 264 6.91 -4.33 -13.74
C ALA A 264 7.41 -3.91 -15.13
N LYS A 265 6.50 -3.64 -16.08
CA LYS A 265 6.86 -3.31 -17.47
C LYS A 265 7.40 -1.90 -17.63
N TYR A 266 7.02 -0.96 -16.77
CA TYR A 266 7.36 0.47 -16.98
C TYR A 266 8.62 0.91 -16.22
N SER A 267 9.13 0.06 -15.30
CA SER A 267 10.12 0.40 -14.26
C SER A 267 11.42 -0.30 -14.53
N SER A 268 11.32 -1.47 -15.16
CA SER A 268 12.43 -2.21 -15.74
C SER A 268 12.76 -1.75 -17.16
N THR A 269 11.78 -1.27 -17.94
CA THR A 269 12.04 -0.93 -19.36
C THR A 269 12.76 0.42 -19.46
N SER A 270 14.05 0.37 -19.79
CA SER A 270 14.84 1.54 -20.18
C SER A 270 14.07 2.42 -21.18
N VAL A 271 14.22 3.75 -21.08
CA VAL A 271 13.62 4.70 -22.03
C VAL A 271 14.01 4.36 -23.48
N SER A 272 15.21 3.81 -23.68
CA SER A 272 15.69 3.34 -24.98
C SER A 272 14.90 2.15 -25.57
N LYS A 273 14.22 1.38 -24.72
CA LYS A 273 13.45 0.17 -25.09
C LYS A 273 11.93 0.43 -25.13
N LEU A 274 11.47 1.59 -24.66
CA LEU A 274 10.08 2.01 -24.79
C LEU A 274 9.85 2.50 -26.23
N GLY A 275 9.34 1.64 -27.11
CA GLY A 275 8.92 2.04 -28.45
C GLY A 275 7.92 3.22 -28.40
N LEU A 276 7.99 4.13 -29.38
CA LEU A 276 7.24 5.40 -29.44
C LEU A 276 5.73 5.28 -29.16
N GLY A 277 5.12 4.11 -29.41
CA GLY A 277 3.70 3.85 -29.13
C GLY A 277 3.31 3.76 -27.64
N LEU A 278 4.25 3.47 -26.75
CA LEU A 278 3.99 3.43 -25.29
C LEU A 278 4.04 4.82 -24.65
N LEU A 279 4.87 5.73 -25.19
CA LEU A 279 4.93 7.12 -24.76
C LEU A 279 3.65 7.87 -25.15
N SER A 280 3.10 7.62 -26.34
CA SER A 280 1.80 8.18 -26.73
C SER A 280 0.67 7.69 -25.84
N ASP A 281 0.62 6.41 -25.48
CA ASP A 281 -0.46 5.90 -24.61
C ASP A 281 -0.37 6.47 -23.18
N PHE A 282 0.83 6.79 -22.69
CA PHE A 282 1.03 7.41 -21.38
C PHE A 282 0.68 8.90 -21.37
N PHE A 283 1.18 9.67 -22.34
CA PHE A 283 0.88 11.10 -22.41
C PHE A 283 -0.56 11.36 -22.87
N TYR A 284 -1.08 10.65 -23.88
CA TYR A 284 -2.45 10.87 -24.35
C TYR A 284 -3.52 10.34 -23.37
N ARG A 285 -3.32 9.24 -22.63
CA ARG A 285 -4.32 8.87 -21.60
C ARG A 285 -4.32 9.81 -20.39
N ILE A 286 -3.20 10.47 -20.10
CA ILE A 286 -3.10 11.49 -19.04
C ILE A 286 -3.58 12.86 -19.54
N ASN A 287 -3.39 13.21 -20.83
CA ASN A 287 -3.88 14.47 -21.42
C ASN A 287 -5.36 14.42 -21.86
N ASP A 288 -5.81 13.33 -22.50
CA ASP A 288 -7.18 13.21 -23.05
C ASP A 288 -8.21 12.78 -22.02
N ASN A 289 -7.79 12.41 -20.80
CA ASN A 289 -8.69 12.15 -19.68
C ASN A 289 -8.63 13.25 -18.61
N ASN A 290 -8.09 14.41 -18.98
CA ASN A 290 -8.25 15.69 -18.27
C ASN A 290 -9.64 16.29 -18.58
N ASN A 291 -10.67 15.43 -18.60
CA ASN A 291 -12.07 15.83 -18.56
C ASN A 291 -12.30 16.51 -17.21
N ASN A 292 -11.97 17.79 -17.18
CA ASN A 292 -12.58 18.78 -16.33
C ASN A 292 -14.10 18.58 -16.42
N PRO A 293 -14.78 18.10 -15.36
CA PRO A 293 -16.22 17.91 -15.39
C PRO A 293 -17.00 19.24 -15.43
N ASN A 294 -16.33 20.40 -15.43
CA ASN A 294 -16.96 21.71 -15.66
C ASN A 294 -17.13 22.07 -17.16
N ARG A 295 -17.09 21.09 -18.06
CA ARG A 295 -17.40 21.26 -19.50
C ARG A 295 -18.42 20.25 -20.04
N ALA A 296 -19.27 19.69 -19.18
CA ALA A 296 -20.49 18.99 -19.59
C ALA A 296 -21.71 19.86 -19.30
#